data_AF-A0A1M7PG33-F1
#
_entry.id   AF-A0A1M7PG33-F1
#
_cell.length_a   1.000
_cell.length_b   1.000
_cell.length_c   1.000
_cell.angle_alpha   90.00
_cell.angle_beta   90.00
_cell.angle_gamma   90.00
#
_symmetry.space_group_name_H-M   'P 1'
#
loop_
_entity.id
_entity.type
_entity.pdbx_description
1 polymer ?
#
loop_
_entity_poly.entity_id
_entity_poly.type
_entity_poly.pdbx_seq_one_letter_code
_entity_poly.pdbx_strand_id
1 'polypeptide(L)'
;MTRRRRTLIAACLLAVPAASALLPSAEAVVPPEHAVVVCQSASFYANYDSANGPSGLLRTLAYGNKIGHTPGSHPVYNGWAASFDFGPNDWGYLRIECIGGYDSW
;
A
#
# COMPACT_ATOMS: atom_id res chain seq x y z
N MET A 1 -36.40 17.91 -56.65
CA MET A 1 -36.50 17.08 -55.43
C MET A 1 -35.59 15.84 -55.59
N THR A 2 -35.26 15.17 -54.49
CA THR A 2 -34.67 13.80 -54.39
C THR A 2 -33.23 13.55 -54.91
N ARG A 3 -32.22 13.65 -54.02
CA ARG A 3 -31.09 12.69 -53.88
C ARG A 3 -29.96 13.06 -52.89
N ARG A 4 -30.06 14.16 -52.11
CA ARG A 4 -28.94 14.60 -51.23
C ARG A 4 -29.13 14.38 -49.71
N ARG A 5 -30.16 13.64 -49.27
CA ARG A 5 -30.48 13.50 -47.83
C ARG A 5 -30.21 12.12 -47.22
N ARG A 6 -29.45 11.23 -47.87
CA ARG A 6 -29.24 9.84 -47.37
C ARG A 6 -27.82 9.52 -46.89
N THR A 7 -26.93 10.51 -46.79
CA THR A 7 -25.52 10.27 -46.41
C THR A 7 -25.16 10.73 -45.00
N LEU A 8 -26.14 11.00 -44.13
CA LEU A 8 -25.90 11.57 -42.80
C LEU A 8 -26.12 10.60 -41.62
N ILE A 9 -26.31 9.30 -41.85
CA ILE A 9 -26.57 8.35 -40.74
C ILE A 9 -25.86 7.02 -41.00
N ALA A 10 -24.53 7.01 -41.05
CA ALA A 10 -23.77 5.75 -41.11
C ALA A 10 -22.32 5.87 -40.60
N ALA A 11 -22.01 6.82 -39.72
CA ALA A 11 -20.63 7.07 -39.28
C ALA A 11 -20.43 7.17 -37.75
N CYS A 12 -21.44 6.87 -36.93
CA CYS A 12 -21.34 7.05 -35.46
C CYS A 12 -21.41 5.77 -34.62
N LEU A 13 -21.32 4.56 -35.20
CA LEU A 13 -21.60 3.33 -34.43
C LEU A 13 -20.48 2.29 -34.36
N LEU A 14 -19.24 2.60 -34.76
CA LEU A 14 -18.17 1.57 -34.80
C LEU A 14 -16.85 1.94 -34.10
N ALA A 15 -16.82 2.94 -33.23
CA ALA A 15 -15.56 3.34 -32.57
C ALA A 15 -15.63 3.41 -31.03
N VAL A 16 -16.31 2.45 -30.38
CA VAL A 16 -16.09 2.18 -28.95
C VAL A 16 -16.30 0.67 -28.77
N PRO A 17 -15.22 -0.14 -28.71
CA PRO A 17 -14.67 -0.48 -27.39
C PRO A 17 -13.16 -0.81 -27.47
N ALA A 18 -12.29 0.17 -27.22
CA ALA A 18 -10.85 -0.11 -27.04
C ALA A 18 -10.23 0.64 -25.85
N ALA A 19 -11.05 1.27 -25.01
CA ALA A 19 -10.57 2.06 -23.87
C ALA A 19 -10.48 1.27 -22.55
N SER A 20 -10.98 0.03 -22.48
CA SER A 20 -10.95 -0.78 -21.26
C SER A 20 -9.67 -1.57 -21.04
N ALA A 21 -8.73 -1.59 -21.99
CA ALA A 21 -7.51 -2.41 -21.91
C ALA A 21 -6.28 -1.71 -21.29
N LEU A 22 -6.41 -0.45 -20.84
CA LEU A 22 -5.31 0.35 -20.31
C LEU A 22 -5.48 0.78 -18.86
N LEU A 23 -6.54 0.34 -18.17
CA LEU A 23 -6.60 0.55 -16.73
C LEU A 23 -5.64 -0.45 -16.08
N PRO A 24 -4.66 0.00 -15.28
CA PRO A 24 -3.91 -0.93 -14.45
C PRO A 24 -4.92 -1.71 -13.63
N SER A 25 -4.80 -3.04 -13.63
CA SER A 25 -5.58 -3.88 -12.75
C SER A 25 -5.46 -3.32 -11.34
N ALA A 26 -6.58 -3.08 -10.67
CA ALA A 26 -6.58 -2.78 -9.25
C ALA A 26 -6.01 -4.02 -8.55
N GLU A 27 -4.71 -4.02 -8.28
CA GLU A 27 -4.10 -5.08 -7.50
C GLU A 27 -4.79 -5.08 -6.13
N ALA A 28 -5.29 -6.24 -5.73
CA ALA A 28 -5.89 -6.39 -4.42
C ALA A 28 -4.82 -6.01 -3.40
N VAL A 29 -5.08 -4.98 -2.60
CA VAL A 29 -4.24 -4.67 -1.43
C VAL A 29 -4.38 -5.86 -0.49
N VAL A 30 -3.40 -6.75 -0.53
CA VAL A 30 -3.32 -7.87 0.40
C VAL A 30 -3.08 -7.26 1.78
N PRO A 31 -3.98 -7.47 2.75
CA PRO A 31 -3.74 -6.99 4.11
C PRO A 31 -2.42 -7.56 4.61
N PRO A 32 -1.57 -6.75 5.28
CA PRO A 32 -0.32 -7.24 5.80
C PRO A 32 -0.57 -8.37 6.80
N GLU A 33 0.35 -9.31 6.85
CA GLU A 33 0.30 -10.37 7.86
C GLU A 33 0.35 -9.78 9.25
N HIS A 34 -0.26 -10.55 10.11
CA HIS A 34 -0.52 -10.18 11.46
C HIS A 34 0.75 -10.41 12.30
N ALA A 35 1.42 -9.36 12.80
CA ALA A 35 2.54 -9.38 13.76
C ALA A 35 2.32 -8.56 15.06
N VAL A 36 3.29 -8.61 15.97
CA VAL A 36 3.35 -7.80 17.19
C VAL A 36 4.74 -7.17 17.37
N VAL A 37 4.79 -6.07 18.12
CA VAL A 37 6.04 -5.45 18.54
C VAL A 37 6.69 -6.33 19.62
N VAL A 38 7.91 -6.82 19.38
CA VAL A 38 8.66 -7.69 20.32
C VAL A 38 9.74 -6.95 21.11
N CYS A 39 10.07 -5.72 20.72
CA CYS A 39 10.91 -4.83 21.51
C CYS A 39 10.12 -4.20 22.66
N GLN A 40 10.80 -3.85 23.77
CA GLN A 40 10.17 -3.13 24.88
C GLN A 40 9.74 -1.71 24.51
N SER A 41 10.47 -1.09 23.59
CA SER A 41 10.23 0.26 23.06
C SER A 41 10.76 0.32 21.63
N ALA A 42 9.95 0.79 20.69
CA ALA A 42 10.30 0.86 19.28
C ALA A 42 9.72 2.12 18.63
N SER A 43 10.58 2.97 18.08
CA SER A 43 10.17 4.20 17.41
C SER A 43 9.48 3.91 16.07
N PHE A 44 8.37 4.60 15.81
CA PHE A 44 7.56 4.45 14.61
C PHE A 44 7.50 5.76 13.83
N TYR A 45 7.95 5.73 12.58
CA TYR A 45 8.16 6.93 11.76
C TYR A 45 7.21 6.97 10.56
N ALA A 46 6.79 8.17 10.16
CA ALA A 46 5.88 8.37 9.05
C ALA A 46 6.49 8.02 7.69
N ASN A 47 7.81 8.19 7.55
CA ASN A 47 8.48 8.00 6.26
C ASN A 47 9.91 7.47 6.43
N TYR A 48 10.43 6.90 5.35
CA TYR A 48 11.82 6.52 5.21
C TYR A 48 12.38 7.06 3.89
N ASP A 49 13.52 7.73 3.95
CA ASP A 49 14.28 8.18 2.79
C ASP A 49 15.57 7.37 2.65
N SER A 50 15.90 6.91 1.44
CA SER A 50 17.07 6.06 1.22
C SER A 50 18.41 6.74 1.49
N ALA A 51 18.47 8.07 1.41
CA ALA A 51 19.69 8.82 1.68
C ALA A 51 19.80 9.25 3.16
N ASN A 52 18.67 9.56 3.81
CA ASN A 52 18.63 10.20 5.12
C ASN A 52 18.09 9.30 6.25
N GLY A 53 17.46 8.17 5.94
CA GLY A 53 16.88 7.25 6.90
C GLY A 53 15.43 7.60 7.31
N PRO A 54 14.95 7.12 8.47
CA PRO A 54 13.58 7.36 8.94
C PRO A 54 13.36 8.83 9.33
N SER A 55 12.16 9.35 9.08
CA SER A 55 11.80 10.74 9.38
C SER A 55 10.34 10.89 9.80
N GLY A 56 10.04 11.97 10.51
CA GLY A 56 8.69 12.24 11.03
C GLY A 56 8.27 11.22 12.07
N LEU A 57 8.89 11.25 13.26
CA LEU A 57 8.50 10.37 14.37
C LEU A 57 7.02 10.56 14.68
N LEU A 58 6.24 9.50 14.54
CA LEU A 58 4.81 9.48 14.87
C LEU A 58 4.61 9.21 16.35
N ARG A 59 5.22 8.12 16.84
CA ARG A 59 5.04 7.59 18.20
C ARG A 59 6.10 6.55 18.53
N THR A 60 6.08 6.10 19.78
CA THR A 60 6.81 4.92 20.24
C THR A 60 5.81 3.81 20.53
N LEU A 61 6.07 2.63 19.99
CA LEU A 61 5.31 1.41 20.23
C LEU A 61 5.98 0.60 21.34
N ALA A 62 5.19 0.07 22.25
CA ALA A 62 5.60 -0.82 23.32
C ALA A 62 5.46 -2.28 22.91
N TYR A 63 6.09 -3.17 23.68
CA TYR A 63 5.92 -4.61 23.54
C TYR A 63 4.43 -5.01 23.49
N GLY A 64 4.09 -5.87 22.54
CA GLY A 64 2.74 -6.39 22.36
C GLY A 64 1.79 -5.49 21.57
N ASN A 65 2.20 -4.28 21.15
CA ASN A 65 1.40 -3.51 20.20
C ASN A 65 1.20 -4.31 18.90
N LYS A 66 -0.04 -4.28 18.39
CA LYS A 66 -0.47 -5.07 17.23
C LYS A 66 -0.11 -4.33 15.95
N ILE A 67 0.65 -4.97 15.08
CA ILE A 67 1.20 -4.35 13.87
C ILE A 67 1.13 -5.29 12.66
N GLY A 68 1.01 -4.75 11.47
CA GLY A 68 0.98 -5.51 10.23
C GLY A 68 2.32 -5.47 9.54
N HIS A 69 2.89 -6.63 9.22
CA HIS A 69 4.02 -6.75 8.33
C HIS A 69 4.04 -8.16 7.75
N THR A 70 4.25 -8.30 6.44
CA THR A 70 4.41 -9.62 5.80
C THR A 70 5.90 -9.93 5.65
N PRO A 71 6.42 -11.04 6.20
CA PRO A 71 7.81 -11.43 6.05
C PRO A 71 8.25 -11.48 4.58
N GLY A 72 9.38 -10.85 4.28
CA GLY A 72 9.90 -10.76 2.91
C GLY A 72 9.19 -9.74 2.01
N SER A 73 8.15 -9.05 2.51
CA SER A 73 7.49 -7.97 1.77
C SER A 73 8.32 -6.70 1.82
N HIS A 74 8.44 -6.04 0.68
CA HIS A 74 8.98 -4.69 0.58
C HIS A 74 7.85 -3.65 0.83
N PRO A 75 8.19 -2.45 1.33
CA PRO A 75 9.55 -1.94 1.54
C PRO A 75 10.17 -2.32 2.90
N VAL A 76 11.40 -2.84 2.82
CA VAL A 76 12.37 -2.90 3.94
C VAL A 76 13.65 -2.21 3.50
N TYR A 77 14.03 -1.14 4.21
CA TYR A 77 15.20 -0.33 3.88
C TYR A 77 16.13 -0.22 5.08
N ASN A 78 17.35 -0.76 4.96
CA ASN A 78 18.38 -0.67 5.98
C ASN A 78 17.88 -1.05 7.40
N GLY A 79 17.09 -2.12 7.50
CA GLY A 79 16.49 -2.59 8.76
C GLY A 79 15.21 -1.87 9.17
N TRP A 80 14.66 -0.96 8.37
CA TRP A 80 13.36 -0.33 8.60
C TRP A 80 12.30 -0.94 7.68
N ALA A 81 11.29 -1.55 8.26
CA ALA A 81 10.20 -2.19 7.55
C ALA A 81 8.94 -1.31 7.59
N ALA A 82 8.29 -1.13 6.44
CA ALA A 82 6.93 -0.62 6.45
C ALA A 82 6.04 -1.57 7.25
N SER A 83 5.31 -0.98 8.18
CA SER A 83 4.41 -1.68 9.08
C SER A 83 3.13 -0.88 9.25
N PHE A 84 2.02 -1.58 9.44
CA PHE A 84 0.73 -0.97 9.73
C PHE A 84 0.47 -1.04 11.23
N ASP A 85 0.23 0.08 11.92
CA ASP A 85 -0.17 0.06 13.32
C ASP A 85 -1.69 -0.08 13.41
N PHE A 86 -2.16 -1.23 13.96
CA PHE A 86 -3.59 -1.53 14.07
C PHE A 86 -4.30 -0.75 15.18
N GLY A 87 -3.58 -0.11 16.10
CA GLY A 87 -4.21 0.74 17.12
C GLY A 87 -4.82 2.01 16.48
N PRO A 88 -4.01 2.88 15.88
CA PRO A 88 -4.44 4.10 15.20
C PRO A 88 -4.89 3.88 13.75
N ASN A 89 -4.65 2.69 13.17
CA ASN A 89 -4.90 2.36 11.77
C ASN A 89 -4.10 3.23 10.79
N ASP A 90 -2.79 3.37 11.02
CA ASP A 90 -1.90 4.15 10.17
C ASP A 90 -0.63 3.37 9.75
N TRP A 91 -0.05 3.79 8.64
CA TRP A 91 1.20 3.24 8.12
C TRP A 91 2.41 4.02 8.65
N GLY A 92 3.51 3.29 8.81
CA GLY A 92 4.80 3.88 9.14
C GLY A 92 5.93 2.87 9.00
N TYR A 93 7.09 3.24 9.52
CA TYR A 93 8.32 2.47 9.48
C TYR A 93 8.78 2.13 10.90
N LEU A 94 9.05 0.85 11.12
CA LEU A 94 9.56 0.28 12.37
C LEU A 94 10.84 -0.49 12.09
N ARG A 95 11.73 -0.58 13.10
CA ARG A 95 12.89 -1.47 13.03
C ARG A 95 12.43 -2.93 12.88
N ILE A 96 12.91 -3.61 11.85
CA ILE A 96 12.44 -4.96 11.49
C ILE A 96 12.71 -5.99 12.58
N GLU A 97 13.78 -5.83 13.37
CA GLU A 97 14.07 -6.72 14.49
C GLU A 97 13.06 -6.57 15.64
N CYS A 98 12.26 -5.50 15.65
CA CYS A 98 11.19 -5.29 16.62
C CYS A 98 9.86 -5.89 16.15
N ILE A 99 9.80 -6.50 14.97
CA ILE A 99 8.62 -7.16 14.42
C ILE A 99 8.75 -8.66 14.64
N GLY A 100 7.76 -9.26 15.29
CA GLY A 100 7.74 -10.70 15.49
C GLY A 100 6.37 -11.19 15.95
N GLY A 101 6.31 -12.41 16.47
CA GLY A 101 5.05 -13.02 16.89
C GLY A 101 4.01 -13.01 15.77
N TYR A 102 4.42 -13.38 14.56
CA TYR A 102 3.48 -13.56 13.46
C TYR A 102 2.39 -14.54 13.87
N ASP A 103 1.16 -14.25 13.47
CA ASP A 103 -0.05 -15.02 13.81
C ASP A 103 -0.36 -15.13 15.33
N SER A 104 0.39 -14.46 16.21
CA SER A 104 0.24 -14.54 17.68
C SER A 104 -0.84 -13.63 18.28
N TRP A 105 -1.92 -13.44 17.55
CA TRP A 105 -2.84 -12.32 17.76
C TRP A 105 -3.93 -12.62 18.75
#